data_AF-B9V3T2-F1
#
_entry.id   AF-B9V3T2-F1
#
_cell.length_a   1.000
_cell.length_b   1.000
_cell.length_c   1.000
_cell.angle_alpha   90.00
_cell.angle_beta   90.00
_cell.angle_gamma   90.00
#
_symmetry.space_group_name_H-M   'P 1'
#
loop_
_entity.id
_entity.type
_entity.pdbx_description
1 polymer ?
#
loop_
_entity_poly.entity_id
_entity_poly.type
_entity_poly.pdbx_seq_one_letter_code
_entity_poly.pdbx_strand_id
1 'polypeptide(L)'
;IERFLEIILTIIEMQTITTSPPSMVMCQPPERKVDSSTTKSTITTTVTETTEVEKFHGIRKDVTATELLESEIINEDLYKDLTAGKVTVTEVSEMDSVRKYLEGTNCIAGVYLQSTKETLSIYEAKSKGLLTPGTSLVLLEAQAATGFVIDPVNNKKLSVEEAVAQRLVGSEWKNKLLSAERGVTGYKDPYTGNTISLFQALQKDLIVKDHGIRLLEAQIATGGIIDPVHSHRVPVQVAYERGYFNEEMNEILSDPDDDTKGFFDPNTQENLTYLQL
;
A
#
# COMPACT_ATOMS: atom_id res chain seq x y z
N ILE A 1 -17.78 -16.77 3.32
CA ILE A 1 -18.65 -16.61 2.12
C ILE A 1 -19.74 -15.57 2.37
N GLU A 2 -20.60 -15.71 3.39
CA GLU A 2 -21.67 -14.72 3.68
C GLU A 2 -21.15 -13.30 3.92
N ARG A 3 -20.04 -13.16 4.66
CA ARG A 3 -19.42 -11.85 4.95
C ARG A 3 -18.77 -11.18 3.73
N PHE A 4 -18.41 -11.96 2.70
CA PHE A 4 -17.86 -11.44 1.44
C PHE A 4 -18.97 -10.94 0.52
N LEU A 5 -20.12 -11.63 0.51
CA LEU A 5 -21.30 -11.22 -0.23
C LEU A 5 -21.98 -9.97 0.37
N GLU A 6 -21.99 -9.81 1.70
CA GLU A 6 -22.50 -8.58 2.35
C GLU A 6 -21.70 -7.33 1.97
N ILE A 7 -20.36 -7.45 1.86
CA ILE A 7 -19.51 -6.34 1.45
C ILE A 7 -19.79 -5.93 -0.01
N ILE A 8 -20.01 -6.91 -0.91
CA ILE A 8 -20.33 -6.62 -2.31
C ILE A 8 -21.74 -6.03 -2.48
N LEU A 9 -22.74 -6.52 -1.73
CA LEU A 9 -24.11 -5.99 -1.78
C LEU A 9 -24.19 -4.53 -1.30
N THR A 10 -23.42 -4.16 -0.28
CA THR A 10 -23.39 -2.79 0.26
C THR A 10 -22.84 -1.77 -0.76
N ILE A 11 -21.95 -2.22 -1.66
CA ILE A 11 -21.34 -1.37 -2.70
C ILE A 11 -22.33 -1.07 -3.84
N ILE A 12 -23.28 -1.97 -4.11
CA ILE A 12 -24.21 -1.84 -5.25
C ILE A 12 -25.37 -0.88 -4.91
N GLU A 13 -25.85 -0.83 -3.67
CA GLU A 13 -26.99 0.04 -3.30
C GLU A 13 -26.67 1.54 -3.23
N MET A 14 -25.39 1.92 -3.10
CA MET A 14 -25.00 3.34 -3.04
C MET A 14 -24.92 4.05 -4.40
N GLN A 15 -25.01 3.33 -5.53
CA GLN A 15 -24.78 3.90 -6.87
C GLN A 15 -26.05 4.31 -7.65
N THR A 16 -27.26 4.16 -7.09
CA THR A 16 -28.50 4.39 -7.87
C THR A 16 -29.46 5.42 -7.28
N ILE A 17 -29.09 6.70 -7.14
CA ILE A 17 -30.07 7.82 -7.12
C ILE A 17 -29.53 9.08 -7.85
N THR A 18 -29.78 9.10 -9.16
CA THR A 18 -30.38 10.14 -10.02
C THR A 18 -29.93 11.63 -10.02
N THR A 19 -29.64 12.06 -11.25
CA THR A 19 -29.29 13.35 -11.88
C THR A 19 -30.38 14.44 -11.96
N SER A 20 -29.98 15.73 -12.05
CA SER A 20 -30.47 16.75 -13.05
C SER A 20 -29.72 18.12 -12.98
N PRO A 21 -29.57 18.89 -14.09
CA PRO A 21 -28.67 20.08 -14.17
C PRO A 21 -29.40 21.44 -14.25
N PRO A 22 -28.69 22.59 -14.11
CA PRO A 22 -29.15 23.84 -14.74
C PRO A 22 -28.10 24.66 -15.53
N SER A 23 -28.56 25.03 -16.72
CA SER A 23 -28.49 26.25 -17.56
C SER A 23 -27.46 27.39 -17.37
N MET A 24 -27.05 27.87 -18.55
CA MET A 24 -26.24 29.05 -18.88
C MET A 24 -26.83 30.40 -18.45
N VAL A 25 -25.97 31.35 -18.06
CA VAL A 25 -26.21 32.80 -18.17
C VAL A 25 -24.94 33.53 -18.60
N MET A 26 -25.05 34.32 -19.65
CA MET A 26 -24.03 35.23 -20.21
C MET A 26 -24.18 36.63 -19.61
N CYS A 27 -23.07 37.33 -19.32
CA CYS A 27 -23.05 38.79 -19.16
C CYS A 27 -21.81 39.38 -19.86
N GLN A 28 -22.07 40.35 -20.73
CA GLN A 28 -21.09 41.21 -21.42
C GLN A 28 -20.83 42.52 -20.63
N PRO A 29 -19.76 43.28 -20.97
CA PRO A 29 -19.09 44.22 -20.07
C PRO A 29 -19.48 45.69 -20.27
N PRO A 30 -19.02 46.61 -19.39
CA PRO A 30 -18.83 48.01 -19.78
C PRO A 30 -17.40 48.53 -19.53
N GLU A 31 -17.19 49.74 -20.06
CA GLU A 31 -15.96 50.29 -20.63
C GLU A 31 -15.06 51.11 -19.68
N ARG A 32 -13.86 51.40 -20.21
CA ARG A 32 -12.80 52.26 -19.66
C ARG A 32 -13.26 53.70 -19.33
N LYS A 33 -12.63 54.26 -18.29
CA LYS A 33 -12.12 55.64 -18.33
C LYS A 33 -10.66 55.69 -17.89
N VAL A 34 -9.89 56.47 -18.64
CA VAL A 34 -8.47 56.79 -18.44
C VAL A 34 -8.41 58.05 -17.58
N ASP A 35 -7.55 58.06 -16.57
CA ASP A 35 -6.86 59.29 -16.18
C ASP A 35 -5.47 59.03 -15.57
N SER A 36 -4.59 60.00 -15.76
CA SER A 36 -3.13 59.85 -15.77
C SER A 36 -2.43 60.16 -14.45
N SER A 37 -1.23 59.57 -14.32
CA SER A 37 -0.06 60.03 -13.55
C SER A 37 0.03 59.67 -12.06
N THR A 38 0.98 58.78 -11.73
CA THR A 38 2.19 59.09 -10.96
C THR A 38 2.95 57.79 -10.72
N THR A 39 4.11 57.65 -11.36
CA THR A 39 5.01 56.50 -11.23
C THR A 39 5.58 56.45 -9.81
N LYS A 40 5.12 55.50 -9.00
CA LYS A 40 5.85 54.98 -7.83
C LYS A 40 6.10 53.51 -8.07
N SER A 41 7.38 53.19 -8.24
CA SER A 41 7.88 51.83 -8.40
C SER A 41 7.77 51.09 -7.07
N THR A 42 6.60 50.51 -6.81
CA THR A 42 6.42 49.54 -5.73
C THR A 42 6.83 48.17 -6.28
N ILE A 43 7.94 47.64 -5.76
CA ILE A 43 8.31 46.24 -5.94
C ILE A 43 7.27 45.44 -5.17
N THR A 44 6.19 45.05 -5.84
CA THR A 44 5.28 44.03 -5.34
C THR A 44 6.04 42.72 -5.44
N THR A 45 6.73 42.35 -4.37
CA THR A 45 7.15 40.97 -4.13
C THR A 45 5.86 40.17 -4.05
N THR A 46 5.45 39.59 -5.17
CA THR A 46 4.47 38.51 -5.19
C THR A 46 5.12 37.37 -4.42
N VAL A 47 4.85 37.30 -3.11
CA VAL A 47 5.01 36.07 -2.36
C VAL A 47 3.96 35.14 -2.97
N THR A 48 4.35 34.40 -4.00
CA THR A 48 3.72 33.11 -4.24
C THR A 48 3.97 32.33 -2.95
N GLU A 49 2.99 32.33 -2.06
CA GLU A 49 2.77 31.19 -1.18
C GLU A 49 2.64 30.00 -2.12
N THR A 50 3.77 29.36 -2.41
CA THR A 50 3.76 27.95 -2.78
C THR A 50 3.17 27.25 -1.56
N THR A 51 1.85 27.18 -1.51
CA THR A 51 1.15 26.20 -0.70
C THR A 51 1.76 24.87 -1.09
N GLU A 52 2.63 24.34 -0.24
CA GLU A 52 3.07 22.97 -0.37
C GLU A 52 1.80 22.13 -0.43
N VAL A 53 1.56 21.50 -1.59
CA VAL A 53 0.42 20.61 -1.76
C VAL A 53 0.64 19.50 -0.73
N GLU A 54 -0.15 19.50 0.34
CA GLU A 54 -0.07 18.48 1.39
C GLU A 54 -0.19 17.10 0.72
N LYS A 55 0.76 16.21 1.02
CA LYS A 55 0.82 14.86 0.44
C LYS A 55 0.58 13.82 1.52
N PHE A 56 -0.02 12.71 1.10
CA PHE A 56 -0.23 11.56 1.95
C PHE A 56 1.06 10.76 2.08
N HIS A 57 1.35 10.23 3.25
CA HIS A 57 2.51 9.35 3.40
C HIS A 57 2.15 7.92 2.93
N GLY A 58 2.85 7.43 1.89
CA GLY A 58 2.72 6.05 1.44
C GLY A 58 3.75 5.12 2.12
N ILE A 59 4.03 3.99 1.50
CA ILE A 59 4.90 2.94 2.06
C ILE A 59 6.39 3.35 2.05
N ARG A 60 6.84 4.04 1.00
CA ARG A 60 8.23 4.48 0.76
C ARG A 60 8.33 5.89 0.19
N LYS A 61 7.24 6.41 -0.37
CA LYS A 61 7.15 7.74 -0.98
C LYS A 61 5.81 8.35 -0.63
N ASP A 62 5.73 9.67 -0.74
CA ASP A 62 4.47 10.37 -0.59
C ASP A 62 3.57 10.18 -1.82
N VAL A 63 2.27 10.15 -1.58
CA VAL A 63 1.19 9.94 -2.53
C VAL A 63 0.40 11.23 -2.68
N THR A 64 0.04 11.58 -3.91
CA THR A 64 -0.75 12.79 -4.17
C THR A 64 -2.25 12.51 -4.04
N ALA A 65 -3.04 13.53 -3.72
CA ALA A 65 -4.49 13.42 -3.73
C ALA A 65 -5.04 12.96 -5.08
N THR A 66 -4.44 13.41 -6.19
CA THR A 66 -4.84 13.03 -7.54
C THR A 66 -4.62 11.54 -7.77
N GLU A 67 -3.49 11.00 -7.31
CA GLU A 67 -3.23 9.56 -7.38
C GLU A 67 -4.24 8.75 -6.56
N LEU A 68 -4.62 9.21 -5.36
CA LEU A 68 -5.65 8.52 -4.58
C LEU A 68 -7.02 8.52 -5.28
N LEU A 69 -7.34 9.57 -6.04
CA LEU A 69 -8.57 9.63 -6.85
C LEU A 69 -8.47 8.71 -8.07
N GLU A 70 -7.35 8.74 -8.80
CA GLU A 70 -7.09 7.87 -9.97
C GLU A 70 -6.97 6.38 -9.59
N SER A 71 -6.64 6.09 -8.34
CA SER A 71 -6.66 4.75 -7.75
C SER A 71 -7.99 4.36 -7.13
N GLU A 72 -9.04 5.17 -7.26
CA GLU A 72 -10.37 4.94 -6.69
C GLU A 72 -10.37 4.72 -5.17
N ILE A 73 -9.37 5.25 -4.47
CA ILE A 73 -9.25 5.16 -3.00
C ILE A 73 -10.10 6.24 -2.33
N ILE A 74 -10.16 7.42 -2.95
CA ILE A 74 -11.06 8.51 -2.57
C ILE A 74 -12.00 8.83 -3.74
N ASN A 75 -13.20 9.32 -3.43
CA ASN A 75 -14.15 9.74 -4.45
C ASN A 75 -13.95 11.23 -4.82
N GLU A 76 -14.64 11.68 -5.88
CA GLU A 76 -14.54 13.06 -6.35
C GLU A 76 -14.95 14.09 -5.29
N ASP A 77 -15.95 13.77 -4.46
CA ASP A 77 -16.45 14.71 -3.45
C ASP A 77 -15.40 14.94 -2.35
N LEU A 78 -14.79 13.86 -1.86
CA LEU A 78 -13.71 13.93 -0.88
C LEU A 78 -12.47 14.64 -1.46
N TYR A 79 -12.15 14.41 -2.73
CA TYR A 79 -11.08 15.13 -3.42
C TYR A 79 -11.37 16.64 -3.53
N LYS A 80 -12.61 17.03 -3.86
CA LYS A 80 -13.05 18.44 -3.90
C LYS A 80 -13.00 19.08 -2.52
N ASP A 81 -13.41 18.37 -1.48
CA ASP A 81 -13.37 18.86 -0.11
C ASP A 81 -11.94 19.03 0.41
N LEU A 82 -11.04 18.10 0.05
CA LEU A 82 -9.61 18.19 0.37
C LEU A 82 -8.94 19.36 -0.36
N THR A 83 -9.18 19.51 -1.66
CA THR A 83 -8.62 20.62 -2.46
C THR A 83 -9.19 21.98 -2.08
N ALA A 84 -10.42 22.03 -1.56
CA ALA A 84 -11.01 23.22 -0.98
C ALA A 84 -10.57 23.51 0.47
N GLY A 85 -9.76 22.64 1.08
CA GLY A 85 -9.28 22.78 2.46
C GLY A 85 -10.37 22.60 3.53
N LYS A 86 -11.49 21.94 3.20
CA LYS A 86 -12.55 21.62 4.17
C LYS A 86 -12.20 20.44 5.06
N VAL A 87 -11.37 19.53 4.54
CA VAL A 87 -10.76 18.42 5.26
C VAL A 87 -9.25 18.49 5.05
N THR A 88 -8.50 17.99 6.01
CA THR A 88 -7.02 17.98 5.99
C THR A 88 -6.47 16.64 5.52
N VAL A 89 -5.22 16.61 5.05
CA VAL A 89 -4.56 15.34 4.71
C VAL A 89 -4.49 14.40 5.90
N THR A 90 -4.27 14.91 7.12
CA THR A 90 -4.25 14.11 8.34
C THR A 90 -5.59 13.43 8.59
N GLU A 91 -6.69 14.17 8.56
CA GLU A 91 -8.03 13.61 8.78
C GLU A 91 -8.37 12.53 7.75
N VAL A 92 -8.05 12.77 6.47
CA VAL A 92 -8.29 11.79 5.41
C VAL A 92 -7.38 10.57 5.54
N SER A 93 -6.12 10.75 5.96
CA SER A 93 -5.16 9.65 6.18
C SER A 93 -5.58 8.72 7.32
N GLU A 94 -6.27 9.26 8.32
CA GLU A 94 -6.74 8.48 9.48
C GLU A 94 -8.00 7.65 9.17
N MET A 95 -8.75 7.98 8.10
CA MET A 95 -9.92 7.21 7.66
C MET A 95 -9.51 5.77 7.30
N ASP A 96 -10.15 4.77 7.92
CA ASP A 96 -9.85 3.35 7.66
C ASP A 96 -9.94 2.97 6.18
N SER A 97 -10.84 3.61 5.42
CA SER A 97 -11.01 3.42 3.99
C SER A 97 -9.79 3.82 3.16
N VAL A 98 -9.00 4.79 3.64
CA VAL A 98 -7.81 5.34 2.97
C VAL A 98 -6.53 4.76 3.59
N ARG A 99 -6.44 4.72 4.92
CA ARG A 99 -5.26 4.26 5.68
C ARG A 99 -4.80 2.87 5.25
N LYS A 100 -5.74 1.95 5.04
CA LYS A 100 -5.46 0.58 4.58
C LYS A 100 -4.73 0.54 3.23
N TYR A 101 -4.95 1.54 2.38
CA TYR A 101 -4.28 1.62 1.08
C TYR A 101 -2.96 2.37 1.15
N LEU A 102 -2.83 3.36 2.04
CA LEU A 102 -1.56 4.07 2.25
C LEU A 102 -0.48 3.18 2.87
N GLU A 103 -0.82 2.44 3.93
CA GLU A 103 0.17 1.69 4.73
C GLU A 103 -0.07 0.18 4.75
N GLY A 104 -1.23 -0.30 4.31
CA GLY A 104 -1.68 -1.65 4.58
C GLY A 104 -2.45 -1.80 5.89
N THR A 105 -2.83 -3.05 6.15
CA THR A 105 -3.43 -3.52 7.41
C THR A 105 -2.40 -4.36 8.16
N ASN A 106 -2.78 -4.87 9.33
CA ASN A 106 -1.87 -5.62 10.20
C ASN A 106 -1.33 -6.86 9.48
N CYS A 107 -0.02 -7.09 9.60
CA CYS A 107 0.64 -8.31 9.17
C CYS A 107 1.17 -9.07 10.41
N ILE A 108 1.63 -10.32 10.23
CA ILE A 108 2.21 -11.12 11.31
C ILE A 108 3.51 -10.46 11.78
N ALA A 109 3.43 -9.71 12.87
CA ALA A 109 4.52 -8.89 13.40
C ALA A 109 5.58 -9.70 14.17
N GLY A 110 5.19 -10.82 14.77
CA GLY A 110 6.03 -11.56 15.72
C GLY A 110 5.31 -12.75 16.34
N VAL A 111 5.85 -13.24 17.45
CA VAL A 111 5.31 -14.38 18.20
C VAL A 111 4.93 -13.93 19.60
N TYR A 112 3.74 -14.32 20.05
CA TYR A 112 3.29 -14.10 21.43
C TYR A 112 3.36 -15.39 22.24
N LEU A 113 4.19 -15.43 23.27
CA LEU A 113 4.32 -16.56 24.18
C LEU A 113 3.24 -16.49 25.26
N GLN A 114 2.21 -17.33 25.16
CA GLN A 114 1.10 -17.33 26.12
C GLN A 114 1.54 -17.67 27.55
N SER A 115 2.53 -18.55 27.72
CA SER A 115 3.02 -19.00 29.04
C SER A 115 3.73 -17.89 29.83
N THR A 116 4.50 -17.04 29.15
CA THR A 116 5.29 -15.95 29.75
C THR A 116 4.67 -14.58 29.54
N LYS A 117 3.64 -14.48 28.69
CA LYS A 117 3.04 -13.23 28.20
C LYS A 117 4.05 -12.30 27.51
N GLU A 118 5.08 -12.89 26.89
CA GLU A 118 6.17 -12.17 26.21
C GLU A 118 5.85 -12.06 24.71
N THR A 119 5.99 -10.85 24.15
CA THR A 119 5.98 -10.63 22.70
C THR A 119 7.42 -10.66 22.19
N LEU A 120 7.67 -11.43 21.13
CA LEU A 120 8.97 -11.60 20.50
C LEU A 120 8.90 -11.19 19.03
N SER A 121 9.96 -10.58 18.52
CA SER A 121 10.17 -10.49 17.07
C SER A 121 10.35 -11.89 16.47
N ILE A 122 10.13 -12.02 15.16
CA ILE A 122 10.33 -13.29 14.44
C ILE A 122 11.77 -13.80 14.58
N TYR A 123 12.75 -12.88 14.53
CA TYR A 123 14.17 -13.22 14.63
C TYR A 123 14.59 -13.65 16.05
N GLU A 124 13.99 -13.05 17.09
CA GLU A 124 14.19 -13.52 18.47
C GLU A 124 13.56 -14.89 18.70
N ALA A 125 12.35 -15.12 18.18
CA ALA A 125 11.69 -16.42 18.27
C ALA A 125 12.51 -17.53 17.59
N LYS A 126 13.12 -17.24 16.42
CA LYS A 126 14.13 -18.10 15.77
C LYS A 126 15.31 -18.37 16.69
N SER A 127 15.88 -17.32 17.27
CA SER A 127 17.08 -17.42 18.11
C SER A 127 16.85 -18.22 19.40
N LYS A 128 15.62 -18.20 19.93
CA LYS A 128 15.18 -19.03 21.06
C LYS A 128 14.74 -20.45 20.66
N GLY A 129 14.78 -20.80 19.37
CA GLY A 129 14.38 -22.11 18.85
C GLY A 129 12.87 -22.36 18.82
N LEU A 130 12.05 -21.31 18.94
CA LEU A 130 10.58 -21.39 18.90
C LEU A 130 10.06 -21.44 17.46
N LEU A 131 10.80 -20.87 16.53
CA LEU A 131 10.56 -20.96 15.09
C LEU A 131 11.76 -21.56 14.39
N THR A 132 11.52 -22.38 13.36
CA THR A 132 12.58 -22.87 12.50
C THR A 132 13.16 -21.74 11.65
N PRO A 133 14.44 -21.80 11.23
CA PRO A 133 15.02 -20.80 10.33
C PRO A 133 14.23 -20.62 9.02
N GLY A 134 13.63 -21.69 8.50
CA GLY A 134 12.80 -21.65 7.29
C GLY A 134 11.52 -20.85 7.50
N THR A 135 10.73 -21.21 8.51
CA THR A 135 9.49 -20.51 8.88
C THR A 135 9.74 -19.03 9.16
N SER A 136 10.78 -18.72 9.93
CA SER A 136 11.14 -17.33 10.26
C SER A 136 11.53 -16.51 9.05
N LEU A 137 12.27 -17.08 8.10
CA LEU A 137 12.65 -16.38 6.88
C LEU A 137 11.41 -16.06 6.04
N VAL A 138 10.50 -17.02 5.86
CA VAL A 138 9.26 -16.85 5.09
C VAL A 138 8.38 -15.74 5.69
N LEU A 139 8.23 -15.69 7.02
CA LEU A 139 7.46 -14.63 7.68
C LEU A 139 8.11 -13.25 7.55
N LEU A 140 9.44 -13.17 7.64
CA LEU A 140 10.16 -11.91 7.44
C LEU A 140 10.14 -11.45 5.98
N GLU A 141 10.16 -12.36 5.01
CA GLU A 141 9.98 -12.05 3.59
C GLU A 141 8.58 -11.47 3.34
N ALA A 142 7.54 -12.03 3.96
CA ALA A 142 6.18 -11.49 3.89
C ALA A 142 6.09 -10.08 4.52
N GLN A 143 6.73 -9.84 5.66
CA GLN A 143 6.84 -8.50 6.24
C GLN A 143 7.51 -7.51 5.26
N ALA A 144 8.67 -7.87 4.71
CA ALA A 144 9.40 -7.03 3.76
C ALA A 144 8.59 -6.75 2.49
N ALA A 145 7.85 -7.74 1.96
CA ALA A 145 7.03 -7.61 0.77
C ALA A 145 5.69 -6.89 0.99
N THR A 146 5.25 -6.70 2.24
CA THR A 146 4.03 -5.97 2.60
C THR A 146 4.30 -4.54 3.06
N GLY A 147 5.56 -4.16 3.18
CA GLY A 147 5.99 -2.80 3.38
C GLY A 147 7.11 -2.65 4.38
N PHE A 148 7.15 -3.42 5.46
CA PHE A 148 8.06 -3.13 6.57
C PHE A 148 8.44 -4.38 7.35
N VAL A 149 9.69 -4.44 7.81
CA VAL A 149 10.08 -5.34 8.89
C VAL A 149 9.61 -4.74 10.20
N ILE A 150 8.90 -5.52 11.00
CA ILE A 150 8.22 -5.01 12.20
C ILE A 150 9.00 -5.39 13.45
N ASP A 151 9.23 -4.40 14.31
CA ASP A 151 9.60 -4.60 15.71
C ASP A 151 8.33 -4.56 16.56
N PRO A 152 7.77 -5.71 16.97
CA PRO A 152 6.53 -5.75 17.74
C PRO A 152 6.70 -5.28 19.19
N VAL A 153 7.93 -5.21 19.72
CA VAL A 153 8.21 -4.81 21.10
C VAL A 153 8.23 -3.29 21.21
N ASN A 154 8.88 -2.62 20.25
CA ASN A 154 8.98 -1.16 20.22
C ASN A 154 7.96 -0.49 19.28
N ASN A 155 7.08 -1.26 18.66
CA ASN A 155 6.08 -0.81 17.69
C ASN A 155 6.68 0.03 16.54
N LYS A 156 7.75 -0.50 15.92
CA LYS A 156 8.44 0.18 14.80
C LYS A 156 8.22 -0.57 13.50
N LYS A 157 8.03 0.19 12.43
CA LYS A 157 8.04 -0.26 11.04
C LYS A 157 9.35 0.21 10.41
N LEU A 158 10.16 -0.72 9.92
CA LEU A 158 11.51 -0.43 9.41
C LEU A 158 11.66 -0.95 7.97
N SER A 159 12.45 -0.27 7.16
CA SER A 159 13.02 -0.88 5.95
C SER A 159 13.93 -2.06 6.31
N VAL A 160 14.22 -2.92 5.34
CA VAL A 160 15.14 -4.05 5.57
C VAL A 160 16.52 -3.57 6.01
N GLU A 161 17.01 -2.48 5.44
CA GLU A 161 18.32 -1.92 5.80
C GLU A 161 18.35 -1.41 7.24
N GLU A 162 17.32 -0.69 7.66
CA GLU A 162 17.19 -0.19 9.03
C GLU A 162 17.04 -1.34 10.04
N ALA A 163 16.27 -2.37 9.70
CA ALA A 163 16.09 -3.55 10.55
C ALA A 163 17.42 -4.29 10.79
N VAL A 164 18.26 -4.41 9.76
CA VAL A 164 19.60 -5.01 9.88
C VAL A 164 20.52 -4.08 10.68
N ALA A 165 20.51 -2.77 10.42
CA ALA A 165 21.32 -1.79 11.15
C ALA A 165 21.00 -1.76 12.64
N GLN A 166 19.72 -1.91 13.00
CA GLN A 166 19.22 -1.98 14.37
C GLN A 166 19.30 -3.40 14.97
N ARG A 167 19.82 -4.39 14.22
CA ARG A 167 19.94 -5.81 14.62
C ARG A 167 18.62 -6.49 14.96
N LEU A 168 17.50 -5.96 14.47
CA LEU A 168 16.21 -6.63 14.53
C LEU A 168 16.21 -7.91 13.69
N VAL A 169 17.01 -7.93 12.61
CA VAL A 169 17.25 -9.11 11.78
C VAL A 169 18.75 -9.32 11.58
N GLY A 170 19.17 -10.58 11.53
CA GLY A 170 20.55 -10.97 11.24
C GLY A 170 21.00 -10.60 9.81
N SER A 171 22.26 -10.17 9.69
CA SER A 171 22.85 -9.76 8.40
C SER A 171 22.88 -10.87 7.36
N GLU A 172 22.81 -12.14 7.78
CA GLU A 172 22.77 -13.29 6.89
C GLU A 172 21.51 -13.35 6.01
N TRP A 173 20.43 -12.67 6.43
CA TRP A 173 19.18 -12.61 5.68
C TRP A 173 19.00 -11.31 4.89
N LYS A 174 19.91 -10.33 5.02
CA LYS A 174 19.79 -9.01 4.37
C LYS A 174 19.44 -9.13 2.89
N ASN A 175 20.21 -9.89 2.11
CA ASN A 175 20.01 -9.98 0.66
C ASN A 175 18.70 -10.68 0.27
N LYS A 176 18.25 -11.67 1.06
CA LYS A 176 16.98 -12.36 0.81
C LYS A 176 15.80 -11.42 1.09
N LEU A 177 15.86 -10.69 2.20
CA LEU A 177 14.83 -9.73 2.55
C LEU A 177 14.80 -8.52 1.61
N LEU A 178 15.96 -8.02 1.16
CA LEU A 178 16.01 -7.00 0.10
C LEU A 178 15.39 -7.51 -1.21
N SER A 179 15.55 -8.80 -1.52
CA SER A 179 14.88 -9.39 -2.68
C SER A 179 13.36 -9.34 -2.52
N ALA A 180 12.82 -9.67 -1.34
CA ALA A 180 11.39 -9.61 -1.05
C ALA A 180 10.86 -8.16 -0.98
N GLU A 181 11.65 -7.21 -0.45
CA GLU A 181 11.30 -5.78 -0.39
C GLU A 181 11.14 -5.14 -1.79
N ARG A 182 11.69 -5.75 -2.85
CA ARG A 182 11.38 -5.37 -4.23
C ARG A 182 9.92 -5.62 -4.62
N GLY A 183 9.19 -6.45 -3.88
CA GLY A 183 7.73 -6.53 -3.98
C GLY A 183 7.02 -5.20 -3.68
N VAL A 184 7.68 -4.30 -2.95
CA VAL A 184 7.19 -2.96 -2.56
C VAL A 184 7.86 -1.87 -3.40
N THR A 185 9.19 -1.92 -3.52
CA THR A 185 9.98 -0.88 -4.21
C THR A 185 10.04 -1.08 -5.73
N GLY A 186 9.61 -2.25 -6.20
CA GLY A 186 9.57 -2.66 -7.59
C GLY A 186 10.84 -3.36 -8.08
N TYR A 187 10.67 -4.17 -9.10
CA TYR A 187 11.75 -4.88 -9.78
C TYR A 187 12.23 -4.06 -10.98
N LYS A 188 13.52 -4.17 -11.33
CA LYS A 188 14.03 -3.57 -12.56
C LYS A 188 13.90 -4.57 -13.70
N ASP A 189 13.12 -4.20 -14.71
CA ASP A 189 13.02 -4.97 -15.96
C ASP A 189 14.37 -4.91 -16.69
N PRO A 190 15.06 -6.05 -16.91
CA PRO A 190 16.38 -6.07 -17.54
C PRO A 190 16.35 -5.61 -19.01
N TYR A 191 15.19 -5.63 -19.67
CA TYR A 191 15.06 -5.25 -21.07
C TYR A 191 14.76 -3.75 -21.25
N THR A 192 14.01 -3.14 -20.34
CA THR A 192 13.57 -1.75 -20.47
C THR A 192 14.19 -0.81 -19.44
N GLY A 193 14.73 -1.32 -18.34
CA GLY A 193 15.21 -0.55 -17.19
C GLY A 193 14.08 0.02 -16.31
N ASN A 194 12.83 -0.16 -16.71
CA ASN A 194 11.66 0.35 -15.99
C ASN A 194 11.45 -0.41 -14.68
N THR A 195 10.82 0.27 -13.72
CA THR A 195 10.33 -0.38 -12.50
C THR A 195 9.03 -1.11 -12.83
N ILE A 196 8.95 -2.40 -12.50
CA ILE A 196 7.78 -3.26 -12.69
C ILE A 196 7.30 -3.85 -11.36
N SER A 197 6.03 -4.23 -11.29
CA SER A 197 5.43 -4.82 -10.10
C SER A 197 5.91 -6.24 -9.83
N LEU A 198 5.59 -6.74 -8.62
CA LEU A 198 5.82 -8.13 -8.24
C LEU A 198 5.18 -9.12 -9.23
N PHE A 199 3.94 -8.86 -9.62
CA PHE A 199 3.21 -9.68 -10.58
C PHE A 199 3.81 -9.63 -11.99
N GLN A 200 4.20 -8.45 -12.46
CA GLN A 200 4.86 -8.33 -13.75
C GLN A 200 6.23 -9.02 -13.78
N ALA A 201 6.97 -8.98 -12.67
CA ALA A 201 8.21 -9.73 -12.49
C ALA A 201 7.96 -11.25 -12.51
N LEU A 202 6.86 -11.70 -11.90
CA LEU A 202 6.40 -13.09 -11.92
C LEU A 202 6.08 -13.54 -13.35
N GLN A 203 5.30 -12.76 -14.12
CA GLN A 203 4.95 -13.08 -15.51
C GLN A 203 6.16 -13.12 -16.45
N LYS A 204 7.24 -12.44 -16.10
CA LYS A 204 8.49 -12.39 -16.87
C LYS A 204 9.55 -13.38 -16.37
N ASP A 205 9.18 -14.30 -15.46
CA ASP A 205 10.06 -15.28 -14.84
C ASP A 205 11.33 -14.67 -14.18
N LEU A 206 11.23 -13.43 -13.71
CA LEU A 206 12.33 -12.73 -13.02
C LEU A 206 12.43 -13.13 -11.53
N ILE A 207 11.40 -13.78 -11.02
CA ILE A 207 11.32 -14.35 -9.67
C ILE A 207 10.79 -15.77 -9.75
N VAL A 208 11.17 -16.60 -8.79
CA VAL A 208 10.67 -17.98 -8.68
C VAL A 208 9.15 -17.95 -8.42
N LYS A 209 8.40 -18.78 -9.14
CA LYS A 209 6.93 -18.76 -9.15
C LYS A 209 6.33 -18.85 -7.75
N ASP A 210 6.65 -19.92 -7.00
CA ASP A 210 6.10 -20.17 -5.66
C ASP A 210 6.46 -19.05 -4.67
N HIS A 211 7.66 -18.49 -4.82
CA HIS A 211 8.08 -17.34 -4.02
C HIS A 211 7.23 -16.10 -4.34
N GLY A 212 7.03 -15.80 -5.62
CA GLY A 212 6.21 -14.66 -6.06
C GLY A 212 4.74 -14.77 -5.64
N ILE A 213 4.13 -15.95 -5.81
CA ILE A 213 2.75 -16.25 -5.41
C ILE A 213 2.57 -16.00 -3.90
N ARG A 214 3.46 -16.54 -3.08
CA ARG A 214 3.44 -16.36 -1.62
C ARG A 214 3.53 -14.88 -1.20
N LEU A 215 4.33 -14.08 -1.90
CA LEU A 215 4.44 -12.64 -1.61
C LEU A 215 3.19 -11.86 -2.05
N LEU A 216 2.58 -12.22 -3.19
CA LEU A 216 1.32 -11.61 -3.66
C LEU A 216 0.18 -11.90 -2.67
N GLU A 217 0.09 -13.14 -2.21
CA GLU A 217 -0.87 -13.57 -1.21
C GLU A 217 -0.76 -12.74 0.08
N ALA A 218 0.46 -12.54 0.59
CA ALA A 218 0.69 -11.70 1.77
C ALA A 218 0.27 -10.24 1.54
N GLN A 219 0.49 -9.68 0.34
CA GLN A 219 0.02 -8.33 0.00
C GLN A 219 -1.52 -8.24 0.03
N ILE A 220 -2.21 -9.17 -0.63
CA ILE A 220 -3.67 -9.22 -0.67
C ILE A 220 -4.24 -9.34 0.75
N ALA A 221 -3.75 -10.30 1.52
CA ALA A 221 -4.21 -10.55 2.89
C ALA A 221 -3.99 -9.36 3.83
N THR A 222 -3.01 -8.50 3.52
CA THR A 222 -2.71 -7.30 4.33
C THR A 222 -3.32 -6.03 3.75
N GLY A 223 -4.23 -6.08 2.78
CA GLY A 223 -5.01 -4.91 2.34
C GLY A 223 -4.90 -4.54 0.86
N GLY A 224 -4.24 -5.36 0.05
CA GLY A 224 -4.25 -5.21 -1.42
C GLY A 224 -2.86 -5.22 -2.05
N ILE A 225 -2.86 -5.27 -3.39
CA ILE A 225 -1.67 -5.28 -4.24
C ILE A 225 -0.94 -3.95 -4.13
N ILE A 226 0.40 -3.99 -4.08
CA ILE A 226 1.23 -2.78 -3.98
C ILE A 226 1.58 -2.25 -5.38
N ASP A 227 1.35 -0.96 -5.60
CA ASP A 227 1.89 -0.20 -6.73
C ASP A 227 3.32 0.28 -6.38
N PRO A 228 4.38 -0.24 -7.03
CA PRO A 228 5.76 0.15 -6.72
C PRO A 228 6.14 1.54 -7.24
N VAL A 229 5.39 2.09 -8.20
CA VAL A 229 5.65 3.41 -8.77
C VAL A 229 5.15 4.48 -7.81
N HIS A 230 3.87 4.36 -7.42
CA HIS A 230 3.18 5.32 -6.55
C HIS A 230 3.29 5.00 -5.05
N SER A 231 3.83 3.84 -4.70
CA SER A 231 4.20 3.47 -3.33
C SER A 231 3.02 3.38 -2.36
N HIS A 232 1.87 2.92 -2.82
CA HIS A 232 0.72 2.59 -1.98
C HIS A 232 0.02 1.34 -2.53
N ARG A 233 -0.96 0.83 -1.81
CA ARG A 233 -1.78 -0.30 -2.25
C ARG A 233 -2.94 0.19 -3.09
N VAL A 234 -3.36 -0.63 -4.03
CA VAL A 234 -4.50 -0.37 -4.91
C VAL A 234 -5.60 -1.40 -4.70
N PRO A 235 -6.88 -1.02 -4.91
CA PRO A 235 -7.98 -1.97 -5.03
C PRO A 235 -7.69 -3.01 -6.12
N VAL A 236 -8.31 -4.20 -6.01
CA VAL A 236 -8.07 -5.30 -6.97
C VAL A 236 -8.41 -4.91 -8.41
N GLN A 237 -9.48 -4.13 -8.62
CA GLN A 237 -9.91 -3.71 -9.95
C GLN A 237 -8.88 -2.78 -10.60
N VAL A 238 -8.38 -1.80 -9.84
CA VAL A 238 -7.29 -0.90 -10.28
C VAL A 238 -5.99 -1.68 -10.51
N ALA A 239 -5.72 -2.71 -9.71
CA ALA A 239 -4.58 -3.60 -9.94
C ALA A 239 -4.68 -4.35 -11.28
N TYR A 240 -5.87 -4.76 -11.69
CA TYR A 240 -6.10 -5.36 -13.02
C TYR A 240 -5.86 -4.36 -14.14
N GLU A 241 -6.41 -3.16 -14.03
CA GLU A 241 -6.27 -2.10 -15.03
C GLU A 241 -4.80 -1.68 -15.23
N ARG A 242 -4.04 -1.61 -14.14
CA ARG A 242 -2.60 -1.29 -14.16
C ARG A 242 -1.72 -2.49 -14.53
N GLY A 243 -2.30 -3.68 -14.71
CA GLY A 243 -1.55 -4.91 -15.00
C GLY A 243 -0.63 -5.34 -13.86
N TYR A 244 -0.95 -4.97 -12.62
CA TYR A 244 -0.26 -5.42 -11.40
C TYR A 244 -0.86 -6.69 -10.81
N PHE A 245 -1.98 -7.14 -11.36
CA PHE A 245 -2.64 -8.38 -11.01
C PHE A 245 -3.56 -8.81 -12.17
N ASN A 246 -4.11 -10.02 -12.16
CA ASN A 246 -5.13 -10.44 -13.13
C ASN A 246 -6.12 -11.44 -12.52
N GLU A 247 -7.22 -11.68 -13.23
CA GLU A 247 -8.29 -12.59 -12.79
C GLU A 247 -7.80 -14.03 -12.63
N GLU A 248 -6.94 -14.52 -13.54
CA GLU A 248 -6.36 -15.87 -13.45
C GLU A 248 -5.58 -16.09 -12.15
N MET A 249 -4.72 -15.14 -11.78
CA MET A 249 -3.98 -15.21 -10.50
C MET A 249 -4.91 -15.05 -9.30
N ASN A 250 -5.99 -14.28 -9.43
CA ASN A 250 -7.00 -14.17 -8.38
C ASN A 250 -7.73 -15.49 -8.15
N GLU A 251 -8.05 -16.25 -9.21
CA GLU A 251 -8.62 -17.58 -9.09
C GLU A 251 -7.65 -18.53 -8.40
N ILE A 252 -6.37 -18.53 -8.81
CA ILE A 252 -5.32 -19.35 -8.18
C ILE A 252 -5.22 -19.05 -6.68
N LEU A 253 -5.15 -17.78 -6.29
CA LEU A 253 -5.02 -17.38 -4.88
C LEU A 253 -6.31 -17.55 -4.08
N SER A 254 -7.46 -17.68 -4.74
CA SER A 254 -8.75 -17.94 -4.09
C SER A 254 -8.96 -19.43 -3.81
N ASP A 255 -8.27 -20.31 -4.53
CA ASP A 255 -8.33 -21.76 -4.31
C ASP A 255 -7.28 -22.18 -3.25
N PRO A 256 -7.71 -22.65 -2.06
CA PRO A 256 -6.81 -23.06 -1.00
C PRO A 256 -6.20 -24.45 -1.25
N ASP A 257 -5.65 -24.66 -2.44
CA ASP A 257 -4.88 -25.84 -2.83
C ASP A 257 -3.45 -25.79 -2.25
N ASP A 258 -2.70 -26.89 -2.38
CA ASP A 258 -1.35 -27.03 -1.80
C ASP A 258 -0.37 -25.97 -2.35
N ASP A 259 -0.59 -25.53 -3.59
CA ASP A 259 0.25 -24.53 -4.27
C ASP A 259 0.17 -23.12 -3.65
N THR A 260 -0.87 -22.82 -2.87
CA THR A 260 -1.05 -21.51 -2.20
C THR A 260 -0.71 -21.54 -0.71
N LYS A 261 -0.47 -22.73 -0.13
CA LYS A 261 -0.15 -22.89 1.30
C LYS A 261 1.33 -22.68 1.58
N GLY A 262 1.81 -21.47 1.30
CA GLY A 262 3.22 -21.10 1.38
C GLY A 262 3.76 -20.87 2.80
N PHE A 263 2.92 -20.90 3.83
CA PHE A 263 3.26 -20.60 5.22
C PHE A 263 3.04 -21.83 6.13
N PHE A 264 3.75 -21.90 7.25
CA PHE A 264 3.71 -23.05 8.15
C PHE A 264 3.32 -22.61 9.57
N ASP A 265 2.29 -23.21 10.14
CA ASP A 265 1.91 -22.99 11.54
C ASP A 265 2.77 -23.87 12.47
N PRO A 266 3.60 -23.29 13.34
CA PRO A 266 4.42 -24.05 14.28
C PRO A 266 3.62 -24.81 15.35
N ASN A 267 2.33 -24.47 15.57
CA ASN A 267 1.51 -25.12 16.59
C ASN A 267 0.82 -26.38 16.06
N THR A 268 0.16 -26.29 14.89
CA THR A 268 -0.55 -27.41 14.27
C THR A 268 0.35 -28.26 13.36
N GLN A 269 1.49 -27.71 12.93
CA GLN A 269 2.41 -28.31 11.95
C GLN A 269 1.79 -28.49 10.56
N GLU A 270 0.88 -27.59 10.19
CA GLU A 270 0.21 -27.59 8.89
C GLU A 270 0.72 -26.44 8.00
N ASN A 271 0.71 -26.69 6.68
CA ASN A 271 0.89 -25.63 5.70
C ASN A 271 -0.43 -24.86 5.53
N LEU A 272 -0.36 -23.54 5.57
CA LEU A 272 -1.49 -22.62 5.51
C LEU A 272 -1.21 -21.50 4.51
N THR A 273 -2.30 -20.88 4.06
CA THR A 273 -2.27 -19.55 3.43
C THR A 273 -1.92 -18.48 4.47
N TYR A 274 -1.40 -17.34 4.04
CA TYR A 274 -1.13 -16.20 4.93
C TYR A 274 -2.37 -15.70 5.64
N LEU A 275 -3.54 -15.80 4.99
CA LEU A 275 -4.81 -15.38 5.56
C LEU A 275 -5.31 -16.35 6.65
N GLN A 276 -4.95 -17.63 6.56
CA GLN A 276 -5.31 -18.65 7.54
C GLN A 276 -4.41 -18.64 8.78
N LEU A 277 -3.13 -18.28 8.61
CA LEU A 277 -2.13 -18.24 9.68
C LEU A 277 -2.34 -17.06 10.64
#